data_AF-A0A523S243-F1
#
_entry.id   AF-A0A523S243-F1
#
_cell.length_a   1.000
_cell.length_b   1.000
_cell.length_c   1.000
_cell.angle_alpha   90.00
_cell.angle_beta   90.00
_cell.angle_gamma   90.00
#
_symmetry.space_group_name_H-M   'P 1'
#
loop_
_entity.id
_entity.type
_entity.pdbx_description
1 polymer ?
#
loop_
_entity_poly.entity_id
_entity_poly.type
_entity_poly.pdbx_seq_one_letter_code
_entity_poly.pdbx_strand_id
1 'polypeptide(L)'
;MEKITMSAVSKGKEDNMRRILNFTLGPTMVLILLIVLGVQFIPGEPLIREQAVASSGTRRSWLLQEGNNLPKTGLQHKQSHELEDNRIGQQASLEADIYTKQDVNYFVNQYINLGLKRARLTMERFEWDKMDWSNLEEYSKFNIGPYHDKAITGLADNGIKITYFLFFWDPESPGKEVTSGYSRFKTEDEIQRYLDYTKFIVNHFKGRIEYYEILNEPITGSGTQQSVEVADYINLVRRVVPVIRKEDLGAKVVVGAIPNLYNPGDYKYLLNILNSEIMPLVDGISFHPMHGVSPDYELKEDYYKYPSVIQEIKDVASAHGFEGEYFADELIWRNSEIPLESEPWVYSEIAVAKYYARGIVMNLGMDLNVGLALESVEEQPLMVRVIQNLCTIMAGAKPVSLPIEIQSKATNIRNYNFSLSNGDKLIALWTDGVAVDDDPGVKATLISPGFSAQKVMGIDVLNGFEQQLVVNIENGNLLIHNLLVKDYPIIIRLIDITSF
;
A
#
# COMPACT_ATOMS: atom_id res chain seq x y z
N MET A 1 19.83 -22.36 54.81
CA MET A 1 18.52 -23.05 54.84
C MET A 1 17.67 -22.38 53.77
N GLU A 2 17.40 -23.14 52.72
CA GLU A 2 17.01 -22.71 51.38
C GLU A 2 15.60 -22.13 51.30
N LYS A 3 15.45 -21.08 50.50
CA LYS A 3 14.18 -20.68 49.87
C LYS A 3 14.19 -21.23 48.45
N ILE A 4 13.25 -22.14 48.16
CA ILE A 4 13.06 -22.71 46.82
C ILE A 4 12.06 -21.85 46.05
N THR A 5 12.53 -21.35 44.91
CA THR A 5 11.80 -20.70 43.82
C THR A 5 11.05 -21.76 43.00
N MET A 6 9.76 -21.56 42.70
CA MET A 6 9.05 -22.33 41.67
C MET A 6 8.86 -21.45 40.43
N SER A 7 9.73 -21.67 39.44
CA SER A 7 9.47 -21.38 38.03
C SER A 7 8.98 -22.65 37.32
N ALA A 8 8.24 -22.46 36.23
CA ALA A 8 8.03 -23.41 35.15
C ALA A 8 7.14 -24.66 35.41
N VAL A 9 5.81 -24.48 35.40
CA VAL A 9 4.87 -25.53 34.97
C VAL A 9 3.64 -24.90 34.31
N SER A 10 3.70 -24.58 33.02
CA SER A 10 2.46 -24.43 32.21
C SER A 10 2.60 -24.72 30.71
N LYS A 11 3.80 -24.82 30.14
CA LYS A 11 4.00 -25.12 28.70
C LYS A 11 3.93 -26.62 28.32
N GLY A 12 3.69 -27.53 29.26
CA GLY A 12 3.73 -28.99 29.00
C GLY A 12 2.38 -29.68 28.76
N LYS A 13 1.25 -28.95 28.74
CA LYS A 13 -0.10 -29.55 28.63
C LYS A 13 -0.85 -29.25 27.32
N GLU A 14 -0.42 -28.28 26.52
CA GLU A 14 -1.05 -27.98 25.23
C GLU A 14 -0.51 -28.86 24.08
N ASP A 15 0.74 -29.30 24.14
CA ASP A 15 1.35 -30.15 23.10
C ASP A 15 0.88 -31.62 23.11
N ASN A 16 0.23 -32.08 24.18
CA ASN A 16 -0.28 -33.46 24.28
C ASN A 16 -1.74 -33.62 23.83
N MET A 17 -2.50 -32.54 23.62
CA MET A 17 -3.86 -32.63 23.05
C MET A 17 -3.90 -32.55 21.52
N ARG A 18 -2.91 -31.91 20.88
CA ARG A 18 -2.83 -31.86 19.40
C ARG A 18 -2.27 -33.15 18.76
N ARG A 19 -1.63 -34.03 19.54
CA ARG A 19 -1.07 -35.31 19.05
C ARG A 19 -2.04 -36.51 19.09
N ILE A 20 -3.23 -36.38 19.68
CA ILE A 20 -4.19 -37.50 19.82
C ILE A 20 -5.37 -37.42 18.81
N LEU A 21 -5.49 -36.33 18.03
CA LEU A 21 -6.59 -36.15 17.06
C LEU A 21 -6.26 -36.52 15.60
N ASN A 22 -5.05 -37.03 15.30
CA ASN A 22 -4.61 -37.34 13.93
C ASN A 22 -4.48 -38.84 13.59
N PHE A 23 -5.10 -39.74 14.36
CA PHE A 23 -5.17 -41.16 13.97
C PHE A 23 -6.53 -41.77 14.29
N THR A 24 -7.48 -41.63 13.36
CA THR A 24 -8.34 -42.70 12.80
C THR A 24 -9.52 -42.07 12.07
N LEU A 25 -9.58 -42.29 10.74
CA LEU A 25 -10.74 -42.47 9.86
C LEU A 25 -10.46 -41.86 8.47
N GLY A 26 -10.37 -42.74 7.47
CA GLY A 26 -10.09 -42.39 6.08
C GLY A 26 -11.34 -41.96 5.28
N PRO A 27 -11.14 -41.44 4.05
CA PRO A 27 -12.14 -40.63 3.33
C PRO A 27 -13.26 -41.42 2.63
N THR A 28 -13.43 -42.71 2.93
CA THR A 28 -14.40 -43.58 2.23
C THR A 28 -15.69 -43.82 3.00
N MET A 29 -15.91 -43.14 4.14
CA MET A 29 -17.05 -43.40 5.03
C MET A 29 -17.93 -42.16 5.33
N VAL A 30 -17.91 -41.16 4.45
CA VAL A 30 -18.88 -40.04 4.48
C VAL A 30 -19.96 -40.18 3.40
N LEU A 31 -19.82 -41.14 2.46
CA LEU A 31 -20.76 -41.36 1.36
C LEU A 31 -21.89 -42.36 1.66
N ILE A 32 -21.95 -42.94 2.87
CA ILE A 32 -23.01 -43.85 3.30
C ILE A 32 -23.64 -43.34 4.60
N LEU A 33 -24.09 -42.09 4.59
CA LEU A 33 -25.07 -41.60 5.58
C LEU A 33 -26.09 -40.61 4.99
N LEU A 34 -26.11 -40.42 3.67
CA LEU A 34 -27.03 -39.53 2.95
C LEU A 34 -28.03 -40.27 2.04
N ILE A 35 -28.19 -41.59 2.21
CA ILE A 35 -29.12 -42.41 1.40
C ILE A 35 -30.39 -42.86 2.20
N VAL A 36 -30.57 -42.45 3.45
CA VAL A 36 -31.72 -42.90 4.29
C VAL A 36 -32.87 -41.89 4.41
N LEU A 37 -32.79 -40.69 3.83
CA LEU A 37 -33.94 -39.77 3.80
C LEU A 37 -34.28 -39.41 2.36
N GLY A 38 -35.14 -40.22 1.75
CA GLY A 38 -35.62 -40.04 0.40
C GLY A 38 -36.35 -38.71 0.22
N VAL A 39 -35.76 -37.83 -0.58
CA VAL A 39 -36.45 -36.71 -1.24
C VAL A 39 -35.90 -36.63 -2.67
N GLN A 40 -36.78 -36.83 -3.65
CA GLN A 40 -36.48 -36.76 -5.08
C GLN A 40 -36.19 -35.32 -5.51
N PHE A 41 -35.11 -35.10 -6.26
CA PHE A 41 -34.85 -33.83 -6.95
C PHE A 41 -35.54 -33.84 -8.33
N ILE A 42 -36.40 -32.84 -8.57
CA ILE A 42 -36.88 -32.45 -9.91
C ILE A 42 -36.20 -31.11 -10.24
N PRO A 43 -35.57 -30.92 -11.41
CA PRO A 43 -34.89 -29.67 -11.76
C PRO A 43 -35.84 -28.70 -12.48
N GLY A 44 -35.92 -27.45 -12.00
CA GLY A 44 -36.64 -26.35 -12.66
C GLY A 44 -36.55 -24.99 -11.96
N GLU A 45 -35.93 -24.04 -12.66
CA GLU A 45 -35.93 -22.55 -12.52
C GLU A 45 -35.37 -21.83 -11.26
N PRO A 46 -34.66 -20.69 -11.44
CA PRO A 46 -34.04 -19.95 -10.35
C PRO A 46 -35.05 -19.05 -9.63
N LEU A 47 -35.27 -19.33 -8.35
CA LEU A 47 -36.03 -18.45 -7.45
C LEU A 47 -35.19 -17.21 -7.12
N ILE A 48 -35.59 -16.05 -7.64
CA ILE A 48 -35.13 -14.74 -7.13
C ILE A 48 -35.68 -14.63 -5.70
N ARG A 49 -34.82 -14.78 -4.70
CA ARG A 49 -35.14 -14.46 -3.30
C ARG A 49 -34.71 -13.03 -3.00
N GLU A 50 -35.68 -12.12 -3.02
CA GLU A 50 -35.60 -10.87 -2.26
C GLU A 50 -35.43 -11.22 -0.77
N GLN A 51 -34.25 -11.00 -0.22
CA GLN A 51 -34.07 -10.95 1.24
C GLN A 51 -34.48 -9.55 1.72
N ALA A 52 -35.71 -9.45 2.22
CA ALA A 52 -36.12 -8.37 3.09
C ALA A 52 -35.36 -8.49 4.43
N VAL A 53 -34.39 -7.60 4.65
CA VAL A 53 -33.68 -7.48 5.93
C VAL A 53 -34.58 -6.73 6.92
N ALA A 54 -34.87 -7.39 8.04
CA ALA A 54 -35.60 -6.83 9.16
C ALA A 54 -34.85 -5.64 9.79
N SER A 55 -35.60 -4.60 10.09
CA SER A 55 -35.18 -3.32 10.65
C SER A 55 -34.94 -3.37 12.16
N SER A 56 -33.69 -3.23 12.61
CA SER A 56 -33.31 -2.49 13.82
C SER A 56 -31.78 -2.44 13.94
N GLY A 57 -31.23 -1.32 13.50
CA GLY A 57 -29.80 -1.00 13.46
C GLY A 57 -29.70 0.18 12.51
N THR A 58 -29.05 1.27 12.92
CA THR A 58 -28.86 2.50 12.12
C THR A 58 -28.57 2.13 10.67
N ARG A 59 -29.48 2.49 9.74
CA ARG A 59 -29.28 2.23 8.31
C ARG A 59 -27.95 2.86 7.94
N ARG A 60 -26.95 2.04 7.59
CA ARG A 60 -25.77 2.52 6.86
C ARG A 60 -26.30 3.41 5.73
N SER A 61 -25.85 4.65 5.69
CA SER A 61 -26.32 5.63 4.71
C SER A 61 -25.63 5.36 3.37
N TRP A 62 -26.20 4.46 2.56
CA TRP A 62 -25.74 4.14 1.20
C TRP A 62 -26.16 5.24 0.20
N LEU A 63 -26.06 6.50 0.62
CA LEU A 63 -26.54 7.66 -0.11
C LEU A 63 -25.36 8.56 -0.43
N LEU A 64 -25.19 8.85 -1.72
CA LEU A 64 -24.24 9.85 -2.20
C LEU A 64 -24.89 11.24 -2.35
N GLN A 65 -26.19 11.28 -2.63
CA GLN A 65 -26.94 12.52 -2.84
C GLN A 65 -28.34 12.39 -2.24
N GLU A 66 -28.71 13.29 -1.34
CA GLU A 66 -30.02 13.27 -0.70
C GLU A 66 -31.12 13.56 -1.74
N GLY A 67 -32.19 12.75 -1.70
CA GLY A 67 -33.31 12.83 -2.65
C GLY A 67 -33.05 12.16 -4.00
N ASN A 68 -31.85 11.61 -4.23
CA ASN A 68 -31.54 10.91 -5.48
C ASN A 68 -31.99 9.43 -5.45
N ASN A 69 -33.06 9.15 -6.17
CA ASN A 69 -33.66 7.81 -6.31
C ASN A 69 -33.22 7.08 -7.61
N LEU A 70 -32.22 7.58 -8.33
CA LEU A 70 -31.71 6.91 -9.52
C LEU A 70 -31.08 5.55 -9.15
N PRO A 71 -31.06 4.57 -10.06
CA PRO A 71 -30.48 3.25 -9.79
C PRO A 71 -29.00 3.32 -9.41
N LYS A 72 -28.60 2.40 -8.52
CA LYS A 72 -27.19 2.15 -8.18
C LYS A 72 -26.70 0.92 -8.94
N THR A 73 -25.47 0.95 -9.37
CA THR A 73 -24.80 -0.19 -10.03
C THR A 73 -23.57 -0.56 -9.22
N GLY A 74 -23.41 -1.85 -8.90
CA GLY A 74 -22.22 -2.33 -8.20
C GLY A 74 -20.97 -2.19 -9.07
N LEU A 75 -19.89 -1.70 -8.49
CA LEU A 75 -18.60 -1.64 -9.17
C LEU A 75 -18.12 -3.06 -9.47
N GLN A 76 -17.63 -3.26 -10.68
CA GLN A 76 -16.89 -4.45 -11.05
C GLN A 76 -15.42 -4.11 -10.95
N HIS A 77 -14.73 -4.71 -9.97
CA HIS A 77 -13.28 -4.60 -9.94
C HIS A 77 -12.68 -5.34 -11.13
N LYS A 78 -11.52 -4.87 -11.56
CA LYS A 78 -10.77 -5.42 -12.68
C LYS A 78 -9.44 -5.97 -12.21
N GLN A 79 -8.94 -6.97 -12.94
CA GLN A 79 -7.62 -7.51 -12.71
C GLN A 79 -6.53 -6.62 -13.31
N SER A 80 -5.30 -6.76 -12.82
CA SER A 80 -4.15 -5.93 -13.22
C SER A 80 -3.92 -5.83 -14.73
N HIS A 81 -4.20 -6.89 -15.49
CA HIS A 81 -4.02 -6.92 -16.95
C HIS A 81 -5.09 -6.13 -17.72
N GLU A 82 -6.23 -5.83 -17.09
CA GLU A 82 -7.31 -5.03 -17.66
C GLU A 82 -7.17 -3.52 -17.36
N LEU A 83 -6.12 -3.16 -16.61
CA LEU A 83 -5.91 -1.83 -16.06
C LEU A 83 -4.68 -1.16 -16.68
N GLU A 84 -4.86 0.11 -17.05
CA GLU A 84 -3.74 1.04 -17.17
C GLU A 84 -3.00 1.20 -15.84
N ASP A 85 -1.81 1.79 -15.86
CA ASP A 85 -1.04 2.04 -14.64
C ASP A 85 -1.83 2.92 -13.65
N ASN A 86 -2.22 2.34 -12.53
CA ASN A 86 -2.91 3.01 -11.42
C ASN A 86 -1.95 3.50 -10.34
N ARG A 87 -0.65 3.20 -10.46
CA ARG A 87 0.43 3.59 -9.54
C ARG A 87 0.31 3.04 -8.12
N ILE A 88 -0.53 2.02 -7.91
CA ILE A 88 -0.72 1.36 -6.62
C ILE A 88 0.00 0.02 -6.63
N GLY A 89 0.75 -0.25 -5.57
CA GLY A 89 1.47 -1.49 -5.34
C GLY A 89 1.50 -1.89 -3.89
N GLN A 90 2.24 -2.95 -3.60
CA GLN A 90 2.45 -3.45 -2.24
C GLN A 90 3.89 -3.89 -2.06
N GLN A 91 4.34 -3.96 -0.81
CA GLN A 91 5.60 -4.57 -0.44
C GLN A 91 5.57 -6.07 -0.14
N ALA A 92 6.70 -6.76 -0.37
CA ALA A 92 6.84 -8.19 -0.08
C ALA A 92 8.29 -8.64 0.21
N SER A 93 8.42 -9.68 1.04
CA SER A 93 9.68 -10.40 1.28
C SER A 93 9.54 -11.81 0.69
N LEU A 94 10.32 -12.12 -0.34
CA LEU A 94 10.17 -13.44 -0.99
C LEU A 94 10.67 -14.57 -0.08
N GLU A 95 11.72 -14.34 0.72
CA GLU A 95 12.19 -15.34 1.69
C GLU A 95 11.21 -15.56 2.85
N ALA A 96 10.34 -14.60 3.17
CA ALA A 96 9.29 -14.84 4.16
C ALA A 96 8.18 -15.74 3.62
N ASP A 97 7.86 -15.61 2.32
CA ASP A 97 6.57 -16.06 1.79
C ASP A 97 6.66 -17.16 0.72
N ILE A 98 7.80 -17.36 0.05
CA ILE A 98 7.87 -18.10 -1.23
C ILE A 98 8.80 -19.32 -1.18
N TYR A 99 8.25 -20.50 -0.89
CA TYR A 99 9.02 -21.74 -0.80
C TYR A 99 8.62 -22.81 -1.82
N THR A 100 7.45 -22.66 -2.43
CA THR A 100 6.87 -23.64 -3.33
C THR A 100 6.29 -23.00 -4.58
N LYS A 101 5.96 -23.83 -5.58
CA LYS A 101 5.22 -23.38 -6.76
C LYS A 101 3.84 -22.81 -6.41
N GLN A 102 3.20 -23.33 -5.36
CA GLN A 102 1.88 -22.85 -4.93
C GLN A 102 1.99 -21.44 -4.37
N ASP A 103 3.04 -21.15 -3.59
CA ASP A 103 3.30 -19.83 -3.02
C ASP A 103 3.54 -18.80 -4.14
N VAL A 104 4.35 -19.16 -5.15
CA VAL A 104 4.55 -18.31 -6.34
C VAL A 104 3.22 -17.98 -7.02
N ASN A 105 2.40 -19.00 -7.29
CA ASN A 105 1.12 -18.80 -7.95
C ASN A 105 0.18 -17.92 -7.11
N TYR A 106 0.13 -18.17 -5.80
CA TYR A 106 -0.68 -17.40 -4.87
C TYR A 106 -0.24 -15.94 -4.85
N PHE A 107 1.06 -15.70 -4.66
CA PHE A 107 1.68 -14.39 -4.64
C PHE A 107 1.39 -13.59 -5.91
N VAL A 108 1.65 -14.14 -7.09
CA VAL A 108 1.39 -13.45 -8.36
C VAL A 108 -0.12 -13.20 -8.55
N ASN A 109 -0.97 -14.17 -8.21
CA ASN A 109 -2.42 -14.01 -8.32
C ASN A 109 -2.97 -12.95 -7.36
N GLN A 110 -2.39 -12.78 -6.16
CA GLN A 110 -2.80 -11.71 -5.23
C GLN A 110 -2.62 -10.34 -5.89
N TYR A 111 -1.45 -10.05 -6.47
CA TYR A 111 -1.22 -8.78 -7.18
C TYR A 111 -2.20 -8.58 -8.35
N ILE A 112 -2.42 -9.64 -9.15
CA ILE A 112 -3.33 -9.59 -10.30
C ILE A 112 -4.76 -9.31 -9.85
N ASN A 113 -5.26 -10.04 -8.85
CA ASN A 113 -6.65 -9.97 -8.38
C ASN A 113 -6.95 -8.68 -7.59
N LEU A 114 -5.96 -8.12 -6.91
CA LEU A 114 -6.08 -6.79 -6.29
C LEU A 114 -6.08 -5.66 -7.33
N GLY A 115 -5.58 -5.92 -8.54
CA GLY A 115 -5.43 -4.91 -9.58
C GLY A 115 -4.17 -4.06 -9.43
N LEU A 116 -3.18 -4.51 -8.65
CA LEU A 116 -1.94 -3.78 -8.41
C LEU A 116 -1.10 -3.68 -9.69
N LYS A 117 -0.41 -2.56 -9.86
CA LYS A 117 0.48 -2.31 -11.01
C LYS A 117 1.95 -2.19 -10.63
N ARG A 118 2.26 -2.24 -9.33
CA ARG A 118 3.62 -2.14 -8.80
C ARG A 118 3.86 -3.17 -7.68
N ALA A 119 5.11 -3.59 -7.53
CA ALA A 119 5.58 -4.41 -6.41
C ALA A 119 6.90 -3.85 -5.88
N ARG A 120 6.99 -3.61 -4.57
CA ARG A 120 8.24 -3.23 -3.89
C ARG A 120 8.74 -4.44 -3.11
N LEU A 121 9.81 -5.09 -3.54
CA LEU A 121 10.19 -6.38 -2.94
C LEU A 121 11.68 -6.55 -2.79
N THR A 122 12.02 -7.52 -1.95
CA THR A 122 13.38 -8.07 -1.85
C THR A 122 13.28 -9.58 -1.68
N MET A 123 14.38 -10.28 -1.95
CA MET A 123 14.53 -11.67 -1.55
C MET A 123 14.90 -11.82 -0.08
N GLU A 124 15.23 -10.76 0.66
CA GLU A 124 15.63 -10.86 2.07
C GLU A 124 14.44 -10.68 3.03
N ARG A 125 14.64 -11.02 4.30
CA ARG A 125 13.75 -10.56 5.39
C ARG A 125 14.05 -9.10 5.75
N PHE A 126 13.01 -8.34 6.13
CA PHE A 126 13.07 -6.88 6.30
C PHE A 126 13.83 -6.41 7.55
N GLU A 127 13.80 -7.17 8.64
CA GLU A 127 14.21 -6.66 9.95
C GLU A 127 15.46 -7.37 10.49
N TRP A 128 16.43 -6.59 10.97
CA TRP A 128 17.68 -7.12 11.53
C TRP A 128 17.45 -8.05 12.72
N ASP A 129 16.45 -7.75 13.57
CA ASP A 129 16.13 -8.53 14.77
C ASP A 129 15.43 -9.86 14.46
N LYS A 130 14.95 -10.05 13.22
CA LYS A 130 14.36 -11.31 12.73
C LYS A 130 15.37 -12.22 12.05
N MET A 131 16.61 -11.80 11.95
CA MET A 131 17.67 -12.57 11.31
C MET A 131 18.33 -13.55 12.29
N ASP A 132 18.56 -14.79 11.86
CA ASP A 132 19.28 -15.80 12.64
C ASP A 132 20.79 -15.75 12.38
N TRP A 133 21.49 -14.86 13.11
CA TRP A 133 22.92 -14.61 12.89
C TRP A 133 23.83 -15.81 13.20
N SER A 134 23.26 -16.90 13.70
CA SER A 134 23.96 -18.17 13.87
C SER A 134 24.06 -18.99 12.57
N ASN A 135 23.21 -18.71 11.58
CA ASN A 135 23.14 -19.43 10.31
C ASN A 135 23.58 -18.55 9.12
N LEU A 136 24.87 -18.23 9.07
CA LEU A 136 25.44 -17.30 8.09
C LEU A 136 25.24 -17.72 6.62
N GLU A 137 24.92 -18.99 6.35
CA GLU A 137 24.64 -19.48 5.00
C GLU A 137 23.31 -18.96 4.43
N GLU A 138 22.41 -18.39 5.26
CA GLU A 138 21.08 -17.93 4.83
C GLU A 138 21.03 -16.51 4.29
N TYR A 139 22.11 -15.76 4.41
CA TYR A 139 22.14 -14.31 4.15
C TYR A 139 22.64 -13.97 2.75
N SER A 140 21.96 -13.01 2.09
CA SER A 140 22.41 -12.33 0.86
C SER A 140 23.27 -13.17 -0.05
N LYS A 141 22.69 -14.32 -0.39
CA LYS A 141 23.31 -15.35 -1.21
C LYS A 141 23.57 -14.77 -2.59
N PHE A 142 24.75 -15.05 -3.13
CA PHE A 142 25.02 -14.93 -4.57
C PHE A 142 24.37 -16.11 -5.33
N ASN A 143 23.12 -16.42 -4.99
CA ASN A 143 22.32 -17.47 -5.57
C ASN A 143 20.84 -17.09 -5.46
N ILE A 144 20.08 -17.33 -6.53
CA ILE A 144 18.66 -17.00 -6.59
C ILE A 144 17.88 -18.31 -6.61
N GLY A 145 17.02 -18.48 -5.61
CA GLY A 145 16.13 -19.63 -5.52
C GLY A 145 15.19 -19.69 -6.73
N PRO A 146 14.89 -20.89 -7.26
CA PRO A 146 14.07 -21.02 -8.47
C PRO A 146 12.63 -20.52 -8.30
N TYR A 147 12.12 -20.46 -7.06
CA TYR A 147 10.78 -19.92 -6.79
C TYR A 147 10.79 -18.39 -6.69
N HIS A 148 11.84 -17.78 -6.12
CA HIS A 148 11.99 -16.33 -6.11
C HIS A 148 12.13 -15.78 -7.53
N ASP A 149 12.94 -16.44 -8.36
CA ASP A 149 13.09 -16.07 -9.77
C ASP A 149 11.77 -16.16 -10.54
N LYS A 150 10.97 -17.21 -10.28
CA LYS A 150 9.64 -17.38 -10.87
C LYS A 150 8.63 -16.36 -10.36
N ALA A 151 8.69 -15.95 -9.09
CA ALA A 151 7.82 -14.91 -8.54
C ALA A 151 8.08 -13.57 -9.24
N ILE A 152 9.34 -13.15 -9.35
CA ILE A 152 9.73 -11.92 -10.06
C ILE A 152 9.34 -12.00 -11.54
N THR A 153 9.61 -13.12 -12.21
CA THR A 153 9.22 -13.32 -13.61
C THR A 153 7.71 -13.28 -13.77
N GLY A 154 6.94 -13.91 -12.87
CA GLY A 154 5.49 -13.91 -12.91
C GLY A 154 4.88 -12.52 -12.74
N LEU A 155 5.46 -11.67 -11.88
CA LEU A 155 5.05 -10.26 -11.78
C LEU A 155 5.37 -9.49 -13.07
N ALA A 156 6.60 -9.60 -13.57
CA ALA A 156 7.05 -8.89 -14.77
C ALA A 156 6.25 -9.30 -16.02
N ASP A 157 6.00 -10.59 -16.23
CA ASP A 157 5.20 -11.12 -17.34
C ASP A 157 3.74 -10.63 -17.31
N ASN A 158 3.24 -10.24 -16.14
CA ASN A 158 1.90 -9.64 -15.97
C ASN A 158 1.92 -8.10 -15.98
N GLY A 159 3.04 -7.49 -16.38
CA GLY A 159 3.17 -6.04 -16.51
C GLY A 159 3.06 -5.29 -15.18
N ILE A 160 3.45 -5.94 -14.08
CA ILE A 160 3.60 -5.33 -12.77
C ILE A 160 5.03 -4.81 -12.67
N LYS A 161 5.17 -3.49 -12.46
CA LYS A 161 6.48 -2.84 -12.31
C LYS A 161 7.11 -3.21 -10.98
N ILE A 162 8.38 -3.54 -10.96
CA ILE A 162 9.09 -3.99 -9.77
C ILE A 162 10.11 -2.94 -9.32
N THR A 163 10.00 -2.55 -8.06
CA THR A 163 11.08 -1.93 -7.29
C THR A 163 11.73 -3.00 -6.44
N TYR A 164 12.98 -3.37 -6.78
CA TYR A 164 13.78 -4.24 -5.94
C TYR A 164 14.60 -3.40 -4.97
N PHE A 165 14.27 -3.44 -3.68
CA PHE A 165 15.12 -2.76 -2.71
C PHE A 165 16.30 -3.68 -2.33
N LEU A 166 17.49 -3.16 -2.60
CA LEU A 166 18.78 -3.82 -2.46
C LEU A 166 19.15 -3.92 -0.97
N PHE A 167 18.43 -4.80 -0.30
CA PHE A 167 18.67 -5.20 1.06
C PHE A 167 19.78 -6.25 1.06
N PHE A 168 20.92 -5.91 1.67
CA PHE A 168 22.10 -6.77 1.72
C PHE A 168 22.41 -7.02 3.18
N TRP A 169 22.33 -8.26 3.64
CA TRP A 169 22.79 -8.65 4.97
C TRP A 169 24.18 -9.26 4.86
N ASP A 170 25.17 -8.56 5.39
CA ASP A 170 26.60 -8.88 5.24
C ASP A 170 27.08 -9.76 6.41
N PRO A 171 27.29 -11.07 6.21
CA PRO A 171 27.75 -11.96 7.28
C PRO A 171 29.18 -11.65 7.77
N GLU A 172 29.96 -10.90 6.99
CA GLU A 172 31.32 -10.47 7.34
C GLU A 172 31.35 -9.16 8.14
N SER A 173 30.22 -8.44 8.18
CA SER A 173 30.15 -7.15 8.85
C SER A 173 30.15 -7.29 10.39
N PRO A 174 30.80 -6.37 11.12
CA PRO A 174 30.68 -6.28 12.58
C PRO A 174 29.25 -6.07 13.08
N GLY A 175 28.36 -5.49 12.25
CA GLY A 175 26.97 -5.18 12.60
C GLY A 175 26.03 -6.38 12.72
N LYS A 176 26.52 -7.63 12.61
CA LYS A 176 25.74 -8.84 12.92
C LYS A 176 25.35 -8.96 14.39
N GLU A 177 26.06 -8.23 15.26
CA GLU A 177 25.70 -8.00 16.65
C GLU A 177 25.62 -6.49 16.89
N VAL A 178 24.79 -6.08 17.85
CA VAL A 178 24.71 -4.66 18.24
C VAL A 178 26.09 -4.20 18.73
N THR A 179 26.75 -3.37 17.94
CA THR A 179 28.11 -2.91 18.20
C THR A 179 28.11 -1.40 18.42
N SER A 180 28.52 -0.95 19.61
CA SER A 180 28.54 0.48 19.95
C SER A 180 29.42 1.28 18.98
N GLY A 181 28.86 2.35 18.42
CA GLY A 181 29.55 3.24 17.47
C GLY A 181 29.73 2.67 16.07
N TYR A 182 29.23 1.46 15.80
CA TYR A 182 29.22 0.89 14.45
C TYR A 182 28.16 1.59 13.60
N SER A 183 28.56 1.93 12.37
CA SER A 183 27.68 2.32 11.27
C SER A 183 28.30 1.78 9.98
N ARG A 184 27.44 1.31 9.09
CA ARG A 184 27.82 0.53 7.91
C ARG A 184 28.39 1.40 6.80
N PHE A 185 29.18 0.78 5.93
CA PHE A 185 29.75 1.37 4.70
C PHE A 185 30.81 2.44 4.95
N LYS A 186 31.48 2.38 6.11
CA LYS A 186 32.66 3.19 6.44
C LYS A 186 33.96 2.63 5.87
N THR A 187 33.93 1.37 5.43
CA THR A 187 35.11 0.66 4.92
C THR A 187 34.94 0.29 3.45
N GLU A 188 36.04 0.28 2.71
CA GLU A 188 36.03 -0.14 1.30
C GLU A 188 35.56 -1.58 1.11
N ASP A 189 35.86 -2.47 2.05
CA ASP A 189 35.46 -3.88 1.97
C ASP A 189 33.93 -4.04 2.08
N GLU A 190 33.28 -3.36 3.02
CA GLU A 190 31.81 -3.36 3.13
C GLU A 190 31.13 -2.78 1.89
N ILE A 191 31.67 -1.67 1.36
CA ILE A 191 31.14 -1.08 0.13
C ILE A 191 31.33 -2.06 -1.03
N GLN A 192 32.51 -2.66 -1.19
CA GLN A 192 32.80 -3.54 -2.31
C GLN A 192 31.88 -4.78 -2.30
N ARG A 193 31.64 -5.41 -1.13
CA ARG A 193 30.68 -6.51 -1.02
C ARG A 193 29.27 -6.11 -1.42
N TYR A 194 28.82 -4.90 -1.05
CA TYR A 194 27.52 -4.39 -1.49
C TYR A 194 27.46 -4.13 -3.00
N LEU A 195 28.54 -3.60 -3.59
CA LEU A 195 28.63 -3.40 -5.04
C LEU A 195 28.60 -4.73 -5.80
N ASP A 196 29.27 -5.77 -5.28
CA ASP A 196 29.27 -7.10 -5.86
C ASP A 196 27.88 -7.74 -5.78
N TYR A 197 27.19 -7.62 -4.63
CA TYR A 197 25.81 -8.07 -4.47
C TYR A 197 24.87 -7.34 -5.43
N THR A 198 24.98 -6.00 -5.49
CA THR A 198 24.20 -5.17 -6.41
C THR A 198 24.40 -5.63 -7.85
N LYS A 199 25.65 -5.81 -8.27
CA LYS A 199 26.00 -6.29 -9.61
C LYS A 199 25.35 -7.64 -9.89
N PHE A 200 25.42 -8.58 -8.96
CA PHE A 200 24.82 -9.90 -9.08
C PHE A 200 23.30 -9.82 -9.31
N ILE A 201 22.59 -9.07 -8.45
CA ILE A 201 21.13 -8.89 -8.54
C ILE A 201 20.73 -8.22 -9.84
N VAL A 202 21.36 -7.10 -10.20
CA VAL A 202 21.03 -6.33 -11.41
C VAL A 202 21.31 -7.15 -12.67
N ASN A 203 22.46 -7.84 -12.71
CA ASN A 203 22.82 -8.67 -13.85
C ASN A 203 21.81 -9.81 -14.07
N HIS A 204 21.35 -10.46 -13.00
CA HIS A 204 20.41 -11.58 -13.09
C HIS A 204 18.99 -11.13 -13.46
N PHE A 205 18.52 -10.01 -12.90
CA PHE A 205 17.15 -9.53 -13.09
C PHE A 205 16.98 -8.46 -14.17
N LYS A 206 18.05 -8.10 -14.89
CA LYS A 206 18.02 -7.17 -16.01
C LYS A 206 16.82 -7.39 -16.93
N GLY A 207 16.10 -6.30 -17.23
CA GLY A 207 14.91 -6.31 -18.07
C GLY A 207 13.63 -6.88 -17.44
N ARG A 208 13.68 -7.37 -16.18
CA ARG A 208 12.50 -7.79 -15.40
C ARG A 208 12.21 -6.85 -14.22
N ILE A 209 13.19 -6.06 -13.79
CA ILE A 209 13.07 -5.11 -12.68
C ILE A 209 13.41 -3.72 -13.20
N GLU A 210 12.50 -2.77 -13.00
CA GLU A 210 12.67 -1.41 -13.51
C GLU A 210 13.37 -0.49 -12.50
N TYR A 211 13.13 -0.67 -11.20
CA TYR A 211 13.68 0.20 -10.16
C TYR A 211 14.52 -0.62 -9.17
N TYR A 212 15.67 -0.07 -8.80
CA TYR A 212 16.50 -0.57 -7.70
C TYR A 212 16.58 0.50 -6.62
N GLU A 213 16.06 0.16 -5.44
CA GLU A 213 16.10 1.06 -4.28
C GLU A 213 17.28 0.73 -3.38
N ILE A 214 18.01 1.75 -2.92
CA ILE A 214 19.22 1.57 -2.13
C ILE A 214 18.86 1.49 -0.65
N LEU A 215 18.89 0.26 -0.12
CA LEU A 215 18.56 -0.12 1.25
C LEU A 215 17.08 0.09 1.63
N ASN A 216 16.73 -0.31 2.84
CA ASN A 216 15.46 -0.02 3.50
C ASN A 216 15.77 0.57 4.87
N GLU A 217 15.17 1.70 5.21
CA GLU A 217 15.30 2.37 6.51
C GLU A 217 16.75 2.50 7.03
N PRO A 218 17.66 3.13 6.24
CA PRO A 218 19.11 3.11 6.51
C PRO A 218 19.55 3.92 7.74
N ILE A 219 18.62 4.39 8.57
CA ILE A 219 18.88 5.12 9.81
C ILE A 219 18.39 4.35 11.07
N THR A 220 17.76 3.18 10.91
CA THR A 220 17.27 2.40 12.05
C THR A 220 18.34 1.51 12.66
N GLY A 221 18.08 0.99 13.87
CA GLY A 221 18.95 -0.02 14.51
C GLY A 221 20.36 0.46 14.82
N SER A 222 20.54 1.43 15.72
CA SER A 222 21.87 1.92 16.13
C SER A 222 22.84 0.77 16.48
N GLY A 223 24.01 0.76 15.84
CA GLY A 223 25.01 -0.30 16.02
C GLY A 223 24.74 -1.60 15.26
N THR A 224 23.71 -1.67 14.40
CA THR A 224 23.41 -2.82 13.53
C THR A 224 23.69 -2.50 12.06
N GLN A 225 23.45 -3.48 11.17
CA GLN A 225 23.62 -3.31 9.73
C GLN A 225 22.58 -2.39 9.04
N GLN A 226 21.54 -1.96 9.76
CA GLN A 226 20.58 -0.94 9.28
C GLN A 226 21.04 0.49 9.59
N SER A 227 22.10 0.68 10.39
CA SER A 227 22.58 2.00 10.75
C SER A 227 23.63 2.50 9.77
N VAL A 228 23.27 3.47 8.92
CA VAL A 228 24.16 4.12 7.94
C VAL A 228 24.15 5.63 8.18
N GLU A 229 25.30 6.20 8.52
CA GLU A 229 25.45 7.65 8.59
C GLU A 229 25.18 8.29 7.22
N VAL A 230 24.56 9.47 7.21
CA VAL A 230 24.07 10.07 5.96
C VAL A 230 25.18 10.33 4.93
N ALA A 231 26.37 10.69 5.39
CA ALA A 231 27.53 10.89 4.52
C ALA A 231 27.99 9.57 3.87
N ASP A 232 27.95 8.47 4.62
CA ASP A 232 28.29 7.13 4.12
C ASP A 232 27.20 6.62 3.16
N TYR A 233 25.93 6.91 3.42
CA TYR A 233 24.82 6.61 2.50
C TYR A 233 24.97 7.35 1.16
N ILE A 234 25.22 8.66 1.19
CA ILE A 234 25.46 9.47 -0.02
C ILE A 234 26.67 8.92 -0.80
N ASN A 235 27.76 8.58 -0.10
CA ASN A 235 28.93 7.97 -0.69
C ASN A 235 28.63 6.60 -1.33
N LEU A 236 27.83 5.77 -0.67
CA LEU A 236 27.36 4.49 -1.20
C LEU A 236 26.56 4.68 -2.49
N VAL A 237 25.55 5.57 -2.48
CA VAL A 237 24.72 5.86 -3.65
C VAL A 237 25.57 6.27 -4.86
N ARG A 238 26.53 7.17 -4.65
CA ARG A 238 27.47 7.63 -5.70
C ARG A 238 28.24 6.49 -6.35
N ARG A 239 28.52 5.40 -5.62
CA ARG A 239 29.26 4.23 -6.12
C ARG A 239 28.36 3.14 -6.69
N VAL A 240 27.15 3.00 -6.17
CA VAL A 240 26.16 2.01 -6.58
C VAL A 240 25.52 2.37 -7.92
N VAL A 241 25.18 3.65 -8.13
CA VAL A 241 24.51 4.12 -9.35
C VAL A 241 25.27 3.71 -10.64
N PRO A 242 26.61 3.92 -10.76
CA PRO A 242 27.35 3.47 -11.94
C PRO A 242 27.37 1.95 -12.13
N VAL A 243 27.32 1.16 -11.04
CA VAL A 243 27.26 -0.30 -11.13
C VAL A 243 25.93 -0.75 -11.71
N ILE A 244 24.82 -0.22 -11.17
CA ILE A 244 23.47 -0.53 -11.67
C ILE A 244 23.38 -0.18 -13.16
N ARG A 245 23.72 1.06 -13.53
CA ARG A 245 23.61 1.55 -14.91
C ARG A 245 24.54 0.83 -15.90
N LYS A 246 25.67 0.31 -15.44
CA LYS A 246 26.57 -0.50 -16.28
C LYS A 246 25.97 -1.87 -16.59
N GLU A 247 25.33 -2.51 -15.61
CA GLU A 247 24.70 -3.80 -15.80
C GLU A 247 23.38 -3.67 -16.58
N ASP A 248 22.55 -2.68 -16.27
CA ASP A 248 21.30 -2.37 -16.97
C ASP A 248 21.13 -0.86 -17.20
N LEU A 249 21.24 -0.44 -18.47
CA LEU A 249 21.08 0.96 -18.88
C LEU A 249 19.65 1.49 -18.72
N GLY A 250 18.65 0.60 -18.66
CA GLY A 250 17.25 0.98 -18.49
C GLY A 250 16.80 1.04 -17.02
N ALA A 251 17.64 0.56 -16.10
CA ALA A 251 17.31 0.51 -14.68
C ALA A 251 17.33 1.90 -14.04
N LYS A 252 16.33 2.15 -13.19
CA LYS A 252 16.16 3.36 -12.39
C LYS A 252 16.65 3.15 -10.96
N VAL A 253 17.18 4.20 -10.34
CA VAL A 253 17.67 4.14 -8.96
C VAL A 253 16.77 4.95 -8.02
N VAL A 254 16.37 4.36 -6.90
CA VAL A 254 15.53 4.99 -5.86
C VAL A 254 16.31 5.12 -4.56
N VAL A 255 16.14 6.23 -3.84
CA VAL A 255 16.80 6.52 -2.56
C VAL A 255 15.81 7.08 -1.54
N GLY A 256 16.21 7.09 -0.26
CA GLY A 256 15.43 7.66 0.82
C GLY A 256 14.99 6.59 1.79
N ALA A 257 13.89 5.88 1.47
CA ALA A 257 13.31 4.76 2.22
C ALA A 257 13.37 4.94 3.75
N ILE A 258 13.15 6.16 4.25
CA ILE A 258 13.25 6.45 5.68
C ILE A 258 12.04 5.88 6.42
N PRO A 259 12.19 5.46 7.70
CA PRO A 259 11.15 4.72 8.43
C PRO A 259 9.88 5.52 8.71
N ASN A 260 9.98 6.83 8.86
CA ASN A 260 8.82 7.68 9.07
C ASN A 260 9.16 9.16 8.81
N LEU A 261 8.14 9.97 8.51
CA LEU A 261 8.28 11.42 8.30
C LEU A 261 8.06 12.25 9.58
N TYR A 262 7.45 11.69 10.62
CA TYR A 262 7.10 12.43 11.84
C TYR A 262 8.26 12.51 12.84
N ASN A 263 9.24 11.61 12.78
CA ASN A 263 10.45 11.66 13.59
C ASN A 263 11.41 12.73 13.03
N PRO A 264 11.77 13.75 13.81
CA PRO A 264 12.65 14.82 13.33
C PRO A 264 14.04 14.35 12.89
N GLY A 265 14.56 13.26 13.46
CA GLY A 265 15.86 12.69 13.09
C GLY A 265 15.82 12.04 11.72
N ASP A 266 14.79 11.21 11.48
CA ASP A 266 14.58 10.51 10.22
C ASP A 266 14.30 11.51 9.09
N TYR A 267 13.42 12.49 9.36
CA TYR A 267 13.12 13.55 8.39
C TYR A 267 14.36 14.39 8.04
N LYS A 268 15.18 14.75 9.04
CA LYS A 268 16.45 15.46 8.80
C LYS A 268 17.42 14.64 7.98
N TYR A 269 17.46 13.32 8.17
CA TYR A 269 18.28 12.42 7.37
C TYR A 269 17.88 12.44 5.91
N LEU A 270 16.56 12.34 5.63
CA LEU A 270 16.04 12.49 4.27
C LEU A 270 16.41 13.86 3.68
N LEU A 271 16.18 14.96 4.39
CA LEU A 271 16.54 16.29 3.90
C LEU A 271 18.04 16.41 3.56
N ASN A 272 18.92 15.81 4.36
CA ASN A 272 20.36 15.79 4.05
C ASN A 272 20.68 15.00 2.77
N ILE A 273 19.97 13.90 2.49
CA ILE A 273 20.05 13.20 1.21
C ILE A 273 19.59 14.13 0.10
N LEU A 274 18.42 14.78 0.24
CA LEU A 274 17.84 15.64 -0.79
C LEU A 274 18.68 16.91 -1.08
N ASN A 275 19.44 17.41 -0.11
CA ASN A 275 20.33 18.56 -0.29
C ASN A 275 21.72 18.19 -0.87
N SER A 276 21.94 16.92 -1.21
CA SER A 276 23.25 16.44 -1.67
C SER A 276 23.37 16.40 -3.19
N GLU A 277 24.60 16.22 -3.66
CA GLU A 277 24.96 16.18 -5.08
C GLU A 277 24.49 14.93 -5.83
N ILE A 278 23.88 13.95 -5.14
CA ILE A 278 23.39 12.72 -5.77
C ILE A 278 21.99 12.87 -6.39
N MET A 279 21.26 13.96 -6.13
CA MET A 279 19.89 14.14 -6.65
C MET A 279 19.77 14.07 -8.19
N PRO A 280 20.70 14.63 -8.99
CA PRO A 280 20.68 14.44 -10.44
C PRO A 280 21.06 13.02 -10.91
N LEU A 281 21.55 12.16 -10.00
CA LEU A 281 21.98 10.79 -10.33
C LEU A 281 20.88 9.76 -10.14
N VAL A 282 19.80 10.09 -9.42
CA VAL A 282 18.74 9.15 -9.02
C VAL A 282 17.44 9.44 -9.75
N ASP A 283 16.60 8.42 -9.86
CA ASP A 283 15.38 8.42 -10.67
C ASP A 283 14.11 8.36 -9.79
N GLY A 284 14.26 8.13 -8.49
CA GLY A 284 13.17 8.10 -7.53
C GLY A 284 13.57 8.50 -6.11
N ILE A 285 12.61 9.06 -5.39
CA ILE A 285 12.70 9.31 -3.94
C ILE A 285 11.56 8.57 -3.24
N SER A 286 11.90 7.72 -2.28
CA SER A 286 10.94 7.00 -1.45
C SER A 286 11.05 7.39 0.02
N PHE A 287 9.98 7.15 0.77
CA PHE A 287 9.89 7.31 2.21
C PHE A 287 8.65 6.57 2.71
N HIS A 288 8.57 6.29 4.01
CA HIS A 288 7.46 5.58 4.62
C HIS A 288 6.57 6.56 5.39
N PRO A 289 5.44 7.03 4.85
CA PRO A 289 4.75 8.17 5.43
C PRO A 289 3.66 7.78 6.43
N MET A 290 3.20 6.53 6.45
CA MET A 290 1.92 6.17 7.08
C MET A 290 1.94 4.80 7.77
N HIS A 291 2.52 4.78 8.97
CA HIS A 291 2.36 3.72 9.96
C HIS A 291 1.25 4.12 10.93
N GLY A 292 0.01 3.79 10.63
CA GLY A 292 -1.14 4.13 11.47
C GLY A 292 -1.41 5.64 11.62
N VAL A 293 -0.79 6.51 10.82
CA VAL A 293 -0.99 7.96 10.87
C VAL A 293 -2.45 8.32 10.56
N SER A 294 -3.14 8.95 11.49
CA SER A 294 -4.56 9.31 11.32
C SER A 294 -5.02 10.46 12.23
N PRO A 295 -6.21 11.04 11.98
CA PRO A 295 -6.84 12.01 12.87
C PRO A 295 -7.27 11.49 14.25
N ASP A 296 -7.32 10.18 14.47
CA ASP A 296 -7.92 9.58 15.69
C ASP A 296 -6.94 9.52 16.87
N TYR A 297 -5.64 9.42 16.57
CA TYR A 297 -4.59 9.20 17.55
C TYR A 297 -3.60 10.38 17.62
N GLU A 298 -2.53 10.22 18.39
CA GLU A 298 -1.56 11.27 18.68
C GLU A 298 -0.82 11.79 17.44
N LEU A 299 -0.71 10.99 16.37
CA LEU A 299 -0.11 11.38 15.09
C LEU A 299 -1.03 12.25 14.21
N LYS A 300 -2.15 12.76 14.75
CA LYS A 300 -3.08 13.63 14.02
C LYS A 300 -2.42 14.87 13.41
N GLU A 301 -1.46 15.48 14.12
CA GLU A 301 -0.81 16.70 13.62
C GLU A 301 0.09 16.37 12.42
N ASP A 302 0.73 15.21 12.43
CA ASP A 302 1.54 14.71 11.32
C ASP A 302 0.66 14.38 10.12
N TYR A 303 -0.52 13.76 10.34
CA TYR A 303 -1.52 13.54 9.30
C TYR A 303 -1.93 14.85 8.59
N TYR A 304 -2.21 15.92 9.35
CA TYR A 304 -2.65 17.19 8.76
C TYR A 304 -1.51 17.97 8.10
N LYS A 305 -0.29 17.87 8.62
CA LYS A 305 0.91 18.51 8.03
C LYS A 305 1.43 17.77 6.81
N TYR A 306 1.08 16.50 6.62
CA TYR A 306 1.63 15.64 5.58
C TYR A 306 1.70 16.30 4.18
N PRO A 307 0.65 16.96 3.65
CA PRO A 307 0.76 17.62 2.34
C PRO A 307 1.83 18.71 2.25
N SER A 308 2.03 19.47 3.32
CA SER A 308 3.09 20.49 3.36
C SER A 308 4.49 19.87 3.45
N VAL A 309 4.64 18.76 4.17
CA VAL A 309 5.88 17.98 4.23
C VAL A 309 6.23 17.41 2.85
N ILE A 310 5.23 16.87 2.13
CA ILE A 310 5.43 16.40 0.76
C ILE A 310 5.86 17.53 -0.17
N GLN A 311 5.25 18.71 -0.05
CA GLN A 311 5.65 19.86 -0.86
C GLN A 311 7.08 20.28 -0.55
N GLU A 312 7.50 20.31 0.72
CA GLU A 312 8.88 20.62 1.11
C GLU A 312 9.87 19.60 0.53
N ILE A 313 9.57 18.30 0.59
CA ILE A 313 10.39 17.24 -0.02
C ILE A 313 10.58 17.51 -1.52
N LYS A 314 9.49 17.85 -2.23
CA LYS A 314 9.53 18.15 -3.67
C LYS A 314 10.35 19.41 -3.98
N ASP A 315 10.14 20.47 -3.21
CA ASP A 315 10.83 21.74 -3.38
C ASP A 315 12.34 21.57 -3.16
N VAL A 316 12.74 20.88 -2.09
CA VAL A 316 14.15 20.62 -1.79
C VAL A 316 14.78 19.73 -2.85
N ALA A 317 14.13 18.61 -3.22
CA ALA A 317 14.69 17.69 -4.22
C ALA A 317 14.87 18.38 -5.59
N SER A 318 13.85 19.10 -6.08
CA SER A 318 13.91 19.81 -7.36
C SER A 318 14.94 20.95 -7.36
N ALA A 319 15.09 21.66 -6.24
CA ALA A 319 16.14 22.68 -6.07
C ALA A 319 17.57 22.09 -6.20
N HIS A 320 17.73 20.78 -5.98
CA HIS A 320 18.99 20.05 -6.12
C HIS A 320 19.07 19.20 -7.40
N GLY A 321 18.20 19.46 -8.38
CA GLY A 321 18.28 18.87 -9.72
C GLY A 321 17.65 17.48 -9.85
N PHE A 322 16.79 17.07 -8.92
CA PHE A 322 15.99 15.86 -9.07
C PHE A 322 14.84 16.09 -10.06
N GLU A 323 14.64 15.14 -10.99
CA GLU A 323 13.57 15.16 -12.00
C GLU A 323 12.75 13.86 -12.02
N GLY A 324 12.94 13.00 -11.02
CA GLY A 324 12.38 11.65 -10.97
C GLY A 324 10.99 11.54 -10.34
N GLU A 325 10.65 10.32 -9.95
CA GLU A 325 9.35 9.96 -9.36
C GLU A 325 9.38 9.92 -7.82
N TYR A 326 8.24 10.16 -7.17
CA TYR A 326 8.10 10.04 -5.71
C TYR A 326 7.31 8.80 -5.33
N PHE A 327 7.68 8.16 -4.22
CA PHE A 327 7.10 6.93 -3.71
C PHE A 327 6.72 7.08 -2.24
N ALA A 328 5.43 6.95 -1.95
CA ALA A 328 4.90 6.82 -0.60
C ALA A 328 4.69 5.33 -0.33
N ASP A 329 5.71 4.70 0.23
CA ASP A 329 5.71 3.26 0.49
C ASP A 329 5.32 2.96 1.94
N GLU A 330 4.94 1.72 2.24
CA GLU A 330 4.56 1.27 3.60
C GLU A 330 3.33 1.98 4.22
N LEU A 331 2.26 2.15 3.45
CA LEU A 331 0.96 2.55 3.99
C LEU A 331 0.29 1.39 4.73
N ILE A 332 0.00 1.58 6.02
CA ILE A 332 -0.70 0.59 6.84
C ILE A 332 -1.53 1.21 7.97
N TRP A 333 -2.68 0.59 8.25
CA TRP A 333 -3.50 0.83 9.44
C TRP A 333 -3.97 -0.52 9.99
N ARG A 334 -3.78 -0.74 11.29
CA ARG A 334 -3.97 -2.05 11.94
C ARG A 334 -5.26 -2.12 12.73
N ASN A 335 -5.89 -3.28 12.71
CA ASN A 335 -7.00 -3.61 13.62
C ASN A 335 -6.49 -4.58 14.72
N SER A 336 -7.41 -5.08 15.55
CA SER A 336 -7.07 -6.00 16.64
C SER A 336 -6.55 -7.37 16.19
N GLU A 337 -6.74 -7.74 14.92
CA GLU A 337 -6.34 -9.05 14.38
C GLU A 337 -4.88 -9.06 13.90
N ILE A 338 -4.34 -7.89 13.52
CA ILE A 338 -2.95 -7.71 13.07
C ILE A 338 -2.18 -6.70 13.95
N PRO A 339 -2.13 -6.91 15.28
CA PRO A 339 -1.52 -5.96 16.20
C PRO A 339 0.00 -5.92 16.03
N LEU A 340 0.58 -4.73 16.22
CA LEU A 340 2.03 -4.56 16.30
C LEU A 340 2.37 -3.63 17.46
N GLU A 341 3.26 -4.05 18.35
CA GLU A 341 3.56 -3.32 19.59
C GLU A 341 4.14 -1.91 19.33
N SER A 342 4.96 -1.76 18.28
CA SER A 342 5.53 -0.47 17.85
C SER A 342 4.52 0.45 17.17
N GLU A 343 3.36 -0.07 16.75
CA GLU A 343 2.25 0.66 16.15
C GLU A 343 0.96 0.40 16.95
N PRO A 344 0.85 0.93 18.18
CA PRO A 344 -0.17 0.51 19.15
C PRO A 344 -1.61 0.98 18.82
N TRP A 345 -1.80 1.68 17.70
CA TRP A 345 -3.10 2.21 17.27
C TRP A 345 -3.96 1.09 16.67
N VAL A 346 -5.19 0.96 17.16
CA VAL A 346 -6.10 -0.14 16.77
C VAL A 346 -7.40 0.43 16.23
N TYR A 347 -7.61 0.23 14.93
CA TYR A 347 -8.76 0.72 14.21
C TYR A 347 -9.84 -0.37 14.03
N SER A 348 -11.09 0.04 13.85
CA SER A 348 -12.15 -0.88 13.38
C SER A 348 -11.87 -1.31 11.93
N GLU A 349 -12.43 -2.45 11.49
CA GLU A 349 -12.30 -2.92 10.10
C GLU A 349 -12.76 -1.87 9.08
N ILE A 350 -13.82 -1.12 9.41
CA ILE A 350 -14.33 -0.04 8.55
C ILE A 350 -13.36 1.14 8.54
N ALA A 351 -12.84 1.56 9.70
CA ALA A 351 -11.89 2.66 9.78
C ALA A 351 -10.59 2.33 9.04
N VAL A 352 -10.08 1.09 9.13
CA VAL A 352 -8.94 0.61 8.33
C VAL A 352 -9.20 0.82 6.84
N ALA A 353 -10.33 0.32 6.32
CA ALA A 353 -10.67 0.45 4.91
C ALA A 353 -10.79 1.93 4.48
N LYS A 354 -11.35 2.80 5.33
CA LYS A 354 -11.45 4.24 5.07
C LYS A 354 -10.08 4.92 5.05
N TYR A 355 -9.18 4.59 5.97
CA TYR A 355 -7.84 5.19 6.02
C TYR A 355 -6.96 4.73 4.85
N TYR A 356 -7.05 3.46 4.44
CA TYR A 356 -6.45 3.03 3.17
C TYR A 356 -6.98 3.83 1.99
N ALA A 357 -8.30 4.06 1.90
CA ALA A 357 -8.87 4.86 0.82
C ALA A 357 -8.31 6.29 0.81
N ARG A 358 -8.28 6.94 1.98
CA ARG A 358 -7.75 8.30 2.13
C ARG A 358 -6.27 8.36 1.78
N GLY A 359 -5.45 7.44 2.32
CA GLY A 359 -4.01 7.38 2.08
C GLY A 359 -3.67 7.19 0.60
N ILE A 360 -4.34 6.25 -0.08
CA ILE A 360 -4.16 6.02 -1.52
C ILE A 360 -4.52 7.28 -2.32
N VAL A 361 -5.73 7.82 -2.14
CA VAL A 361 -6.20 8.98 -2.92
C VAL A 361 -5.35 10.22 -2.64
N MET A 362 -4.96 10.44 -1.38
CA MET A 362 -4.13 11.58 -0.99
C MET A 362 -2.75 11.54 -1.65
N ASN A 363 -2.08 10.38 -1.62
CA ASN A 363 -0.76 10.22 -2.22
C ASN A 363 -0.81 10.30 -3.75
N LEU A 364 -1.77 9.64 -4.39
CA LEU A 364 -1.97 9.79 -5.85
C LEU A 364 -2.25 11.24 -6.23
N GLY A 365 -3.07 11.94 -5.43
CA GLY A 365 -3.45 13.34 -5.65
C GLY A 365 -2.30 14.32 -5.47
N MET A 366 -1.30 13.96 -4.66
CA MET A 366 -0.03 14.68 -4.53
C MET A 366 1.02 14.16 -5.51
N ASP A 367 0.65 13.39 -6.53
CA ASP A 367 1.53 12.85 -7.56
C ASP A 367 2.61 11.87 -7.08
N LEU A 368 2.30 11.05 -6.08
CA LEU A 368 3.17 9.95 -5.62
C LEU A 368 2.68 8.60 -6.14
N ASN A 369 3.62 7.67 -6.33
CA ASN A 369 3.30 6.25 -6.40
C ASN A 369 3.00 5.74 -4.97
N VAL A 370 2.14 4.74 -4.84
CA VAL A 370 1.66 4.23 -3.55
C VAL A 370 2.11 2.79 -3.35
N GLY A 371 2.84 2.55 -2.26
CA GLY A 371 3.19 1.22 -1.76
C GLY A 371 2.42 0.89 -0.48
N LEU A 372 1.64 -0.18 -0.50
CA LEU A 372 0.90 -0.67 0.65
C LEU A 372 1.74 -1.70 1.44
N ALA A 373 1.55 -1.76 2.76
CA ALA A 373 2.10 -2.83 3.60
C ALA A 373 0.95 -3.75 4.08
N LEU A 374 0.33 -4.47 3.14
CA LEU A 374 -0.83 -5.29 3.49
C LEU A 374 -0.41 -6.56 4.25
N GLU A 375 -1.16 -6.85 5.30
CA GLU A 375 -1.02 -8.05 6.12
C GLU A 375 -2.37 -8.76 6.23
N SER A 376 -2.35 -10.09 6.36
CA SER A 376 -3.56 -10.92 6.50
C SER A 376 -4.66 -10.53 5.51
N VAL A 377 -4.32 -10.37 4.22
CA VAL A 377 -5.20 -9.85 3.17
C VAL A 377 -6.55 -10.57 3.13
N GLU A 378 -6.54 -11.90 3.31
CA GLU A 378 -7.76 -12.74 3.30
C GLU A 378 -8.70 -12.49 4.48
N GLU A 379 -8.19 -11.93 5.58
CA GLU A 379 -8.92 -11.65 6.81
C GLU A 379 -9.49 -10.21 6.82
N GLN A 380 -9.21 -9.41 5.78
CA GLN A 380 -9.58 -8.00 5.70
C GLN A 380 -10.41 -7.67 4.44
N PRO A 381 -11.61 -8.27 4.27
CA PRO A 381 -12.39 -8.16 3.03
C PRO A 381 -12.86 -6.74 2.71
N LEU A 382 -13.15 -5.90 3.71
CA LEU A 382 -13.50 -4.50 3.48
C LEU A 382 -12.35 -3.70 2.86
N MET A 383 -11.14 -3.86 3.41
CA MET A 383 -9.92 -3.23 2.92
C MET A 383 -9.60 -3.70 1.50
N VAL A 384 -9.65 -5.02 1.26
CA VAL A 384 -9.42 -5.61 -0.07
C VAL A 384 -10.35 -5.01 -1.12
N ARG A 385 -11.65 -4.92 -0.82
CA ARG A 385 -12.61 -4.34 -1.75
C ARG A 385 -12.31 -2.87 -2.06
N VAL A 386 -11.95 -2.07 -1.06
CA VAL A 386 -11.57 -0.66 -1.26
C VAL A 386 -10.35 -0.56 -2.17
N ILE A 387 -9.32 -1.37 -1.94
CA ILE A 387 -8.11 -1.39 -2.76
C ILE A 387 -8.44 -1.78 -4.20
N GLN A 388 -9.22 -2.84 -4.41
CA GLN A 388 -9.66 -3.28 -5.73
C GLN A 388 -10.47 -2.20 -6.47
N ASN A 389 -11.39 -1.54 -5.76
CA ASN A 389 -12.17 -0.44 -6.31
C ASN A 389 -11.27 0.72 -6.72
N LEU A 390 -10.32 1.13 -5.87
CA LEU A 390 -9.40 2.22 -6.19
C LEU A 390 -8.42 1.86 -7.30
N CYS A 391 -7.91 0.64 -7.35
CA CYS A 391 -7.10 0.16 -8.47
C CYS A 391 -7.85 0.29 -9.80
N THR A 392 -9.15 0.00 -9.80
CA THR A 392 -10.01 0.10 -10.98
C THR A 392 -10.34 1.55 -11.34
N ILE A 393 -10.70 2.37 -10.35
CA ILE A 393 -11.10 3.77 -10.57
C ILE A 393 -9.90 4.64 -10.98
N MET A 394 -8.72 4.38 -10.42
CA MET A 394 -7.52 5.19 -10.59
C MET A 394 -6.63 4.73 -11.75
N ALA A 395 -7.04 3.73 -12.53
CA ALA A 395 -6.27 3.27 -13.69
C ALA A 395 -6.11 4.38 -14.73
N GLY A 396 -4.86 4.72 -15.05
CA GLY A 396 -4.52 5.82 -15.95
C GLY A 396 -4.74 7.22 -15.36
N ALA A 397 -5.09 7.33 -14.06
CA ALA A 397 -5.35 8.60 -13.42
C ALA A 397 -4.05 9.38 -13.19
N LYS A 398 -4.08 10.67 -13.54
CA LYS A 398 -3.02 11.64 -13.23
C LYS A 398 -3.60 12.82 -12.47
N PRO A 399 -2.93 13.31 -11.41
CA PRO A 399 -3.41 14.46 -10.66
C PRO A 399 -3.50 15.69 -11.56
N VAL A 400 -4.52 16.51 -11.35
CA VAL A 400 -4.76 17.75 -12.10
C VAL A 400 -5.37 18.78 -11.16
N SER A 401 -5.19 20.07 -11.45
CA SER A 401 -5.94 21.12 -10.77
C SER A 401 -7.26 21.35 -11.50
N LEU A 402 -8.38 21.32 -10.78
CA LEU A 402 -9.69 21.71 -11.29
C LEU A 402 -10.23 22.87 -10.45
N PRO A 403 -10.81 23.90 -11.08
CA PRO A 403 -11.56 24.90 -10.34
C PRO A 403 -12.83 24.24 -9.80
N ILE A 404 -12.87 24.04 -8.49
CA ILE A 404 -14.04 23.53 -7.77
C ILE A 404 -14.28 24.39 -6.54
N GLU A 405 -15.55 24.63 -6.24
CA GLU A 405 -15.99 25.28 -5.01
C GLU A 405 -16.92 24.34 -4.25
N ILE A 406 -16.73 24.26 -2.94
CA ILE A 406 -17.52 23.39 -2.07
C ILE A 406 -18.22 24.24 -1.03
N GLN A 407 -19.54 24.29 -1.10
CA GLN A 407 -20.38 24.96 -0.11
C GLN A 407 -20.89 23.92 0.88
N SER A 408 -20.40 23.95 2.12
CA SER A 408 -20.79 23.01 3.17
C SER A 408 -20.71 23.64 4.56
N LYS A 409 -21.36 22.98 5.53
CA LYS A 409 -21.14 23.26 6.96
C LYS A 409 -19.84 22.63 7.47
N ALA A 410 -19.32 21.60 6.82
CA ALA A 410 -18.02 21.05 7.15
C ALA A 410 -16.92 22.02 6.72
N THR A 411 -15.97 22.30 7.62
CA THR A 411 -14.86 23.23 7.40
C THR A 411 -13.57 22.53 6.99
N ASN A 412 -13.54 21.20 7.06
CA ASN A 412 -12.36 20.36 6.84
C ASN A 412 -12.56 19.40 5.66
N ILE A 413 -13.22 19.83 4.58
CA ILE A 413 -13.35 18.99 3.38
C ILE A 413 -12.01 18.97 2.64
N ARG A 414 -11.42 17.78 2.50
CA ARG A 414 -10.24 17.54 1.67
C ARG A 414 -10.68 17.06 0.30
N ASN A 415 -9.96 17.48 -0.74
CA ASN A 415 -10.22 17.06 -2.11
C ASN A 415 -8.93 16.87 -2.93
N TYR A 416 -8.99 15.98 -3.91
CA TYR A 416 -7.97 15.76 -4.93
C TYR A 416 -8.64 15.47 -6.27
N ASN A 417 -8.05 15.98 -7.35
CA ASN A 417 -8.64 15.89 -8.68
C ASN A 417 -7.70 15.17 -9.64
N PHE A 418 -8.29 14.43 -10.58
CA PHE A 418 -7.54 13.61 -11.52
C PHE A 418 -8.11 13.73 -12.93
N SER A 419 -7.25 13.51 -13.92
CA SER A 419 -7.62 13.23 -15.30
C SER A 419 -7.37 11.76 -15.62
N LEU A 420 -8.34 11.14 -16.27
CA LEU A 420 -8.19 9.81 -16.87
C LEU A 420 -7.69 9.94 -18.32
N SER A 421 -7.14 8.85 -18.85
CA SER A 421 -6.62 8.72 -20.22
C SER A 421 -7.69 8.97 -21.29
N ASN A 422 -8.94 8.62 -20.99
CA ASN A 422 -10.09 8.84 -21.86
C ASN A 422 -10.64 10.28 -21.82
N GLY A 423 -10.01 11.19 -21.06
CA GLY A 423 -10.41 12.59 -20.95
C GLY A 423 -11.33 12.91 -19.77
N ASP A 424 -11.93 11.91 -19.14
CA ASP A 424 -12.78 12.09 -17.95
C ASP A 424 -12.00 12.75 -16.81
N LYS A 425 -12.74 13.39 -15.90
CA LYS A 425 -12.17 13.96 -14.68
C LYS A 425 -12.77 13.30 -13.46
N LEU A 426 -11.94 13.10 -12.45
CA LEU A 426 -12.34 12.60 -11.14
C LEU A 426 -12.14 13.71 -10.11
N ILE A 427 -13.12 13.90 -9.25
CA ILE A 427 -13.05 14.74 -8.06
C ILE A 427 -13.27 13.82 -6.86
N ALA A 428 -12.21 13.54 -6.11
CA ALA A 428 -12.31 12.80 -4.86
C ALA A 428 -12.42 13.78 -3.69
N LEU A 429 -13.37 13.57 -2.78
CA LEU A 429 -13.56 14.44 -1.62
C LEU A 429 -14.08 13.70 -0.40
N TRP A 430 -13.71 14.18 0.79
CA TRP A 430 -14.15 13.66 2.07
C TRP A 430 -14.04 14.70 3.19
N THR A 431 -14.75 14.50 4.30
CA THR A 431 -14.53 15.22 5.55
C THR A 431 -13.29 14.66 6.24
N ASP A 432 -12.29 15.51 6.44
CA ASP A 432 -10.97 15.12 6.89
C ASP A 432 -10.88 15.12 8.42
N GLY A 433 -11.77 14.37 9.07
CA GLY A 433 -11.80 14.16 10.51
C GLY A 433 -11.58 12.69 10.88
N VAL A 434 -11.84 12.32 12.13
CA VAL A 434 -11.79 10.92 12.58
C VAL A 434 -12.75 10.07 11.74
N ALA A 435 -12.26 8.96 11.18
CA ALA A 435 -13.10 8.01 10.48
C ALA A 435 -13.91 7.18 11.49
N VAL A 436 -15.23 7.19 11.38
CA VAL A 436 -16.16 6.47 12.26
C VAL A 436 -16.93 5.42 11.48
N ASP A 437 -17.36 4.32 12.10
CA ASP A 437 -18.01 3.22 11.36
C ASP A 437 -19.30 3.67 10.64
N ASP A 438 -20.13 4.45 11.32
CA ASP A 438 -21.42 4.93 10.84
C ASP A 438 -21.39 6.43 10.54
N ASP A 439 -20.83 6.79 9.39
CA ASP A 439 -20.83 8.18 8.91
C ASP A 439 -22.08 8.53 8.08
N PRO A 440 -22.96 9.42 8.56
CA PRO A 440 -24.12 9.88 7.78
C PRO A 440 -23.71 10.70 6.57
N GLY A 441 -22.52 11.32 6.59
CA GLY A 441 -22.06 12.30 5.63
C GLY A 441 -22.58 13.70 5.94
N VAL A 442 -21.83 14.71 5.50
CA VAL A 442 -22.19 16.12 5.63
C VAL A 442 -22.68 16.64 4.29
N LYS A 443 -23.84 17.29 4.30
CA LYS A 443 -24.42 17.89 3.10
C LYS A 443 -23.49 18.99 2.53
N ALA A 444 -23.28 18.95 1.22
CA ALA A 444 -22.56 19.97 0.48
C ALA A 444 -23.24 20.27 -0.88
N THR A 445 -22.91 21.43 -1.44
CA THR A 445 -23.07 21.71 -2.87
C THR A 445 -21.68 21.80 -3.49
N LEU A 446 -21.40 20.97 -4.48
CA LEU A 446 -20.19 21.07 -5.29
C LEU A 446 -20.50 21.89 -6.54
N ILE A 447 -19.64 22.87 -6.82
CA ILE A 447 -19.74 23.76 -7.97
C ILE A 447 -18.46 23.60 -8.78
N SER A 448 -18.59 23.37 -10.09
CA SER A 448 -17.46 23.27 -11.01
C SER A 448 -17.61 24.36 -12.09
N PRO A 449 -16.90 25.49 -11.95
CA PRO A 449 -17.04 26.62 -12.86
C PRO A 449 -16.50 26.34 -14.26
N GLY A 450 -17.22 26.80 -15.29
CA GLY A 450 -16.76 26.73 -16.68
C GLY A 450 -16.75 25.33 -17.29
N PHE A 451 -17.42 24.35 -16.66
CA PHE A 451 -17.56 23.00 -17.16
C PHE A 451 -19.01 22.64 -17.44
N SER A 452 -19.23 21.87 -18.51
CA SER A 452 -20.36 20.96 -18.60
C SER A 452 -19.87 19.53 -18.79
N ALA A 453 -20.64 18.58 -18.28
CA ALA A 453 -20.41 17.16 -18.46
C ALA A 453 -21.70 16.53 -18.98
N GLN A 454 -21.60 15.61 -19.94
CA GLN A 454 -22.77 14.88 -20.44
C GLN A 454 -23.39 14.00 -19.34
N LYS A 455 -22.54 13.44 -18.48
CA LYS A 455 -22.95 12.58 -17.37
C LYS A 455 -22.04 12.81 -16.17
N VAL A 456 -22.64 12.79 -14.99
CA VAL A 456 -21.92 12.85 -13.70
C VAL A 456 -22.26 11.62 -12.89
N MET A 457 -21.24 10.85 -12.53
CA MET A 457 -21.37 9.65 -11.71
C MET A 457 -20.75 9.91 -10.34
N GLY A 458 -21.49 9.61 -9.27
CA GLY A 458 -20.96 9.50 -7.92
C GLY A 458 -20.58 8.05 -7.65
N ILE A 459 -19.44 7.85 -7.01
CA ILE A 459 -18.86 6.55 -6.71
C ILE A 459 -18.56 6.47 -5.22
N ASP A 460 -19.10 5.45 -4.56
CA ASP A 460 -18.81 5.10 -3.17
C ASP A 460 -17.76 4.00 -3.15
N VAL A 461 -16.53 4.35 -2.79
CA VAL A 461 -15.38 3.42 -2.84
C VAL A 461 -15.45 2.33 -1.77
N LEU A 462 -16.11 2.61 -0.64
CA LEU A 462 -16.21 1.69 0.50
C LEU A 462 -17.27 0.62 0.26
N ASN A 463 -18.45 1.06 -0.20
CA ASN A 463 -19.59 0.19 -0.47
C ASN A 463 -19.58 -0.40 -1.89
N GLY A 464 -18.71 0.12 -2.77
CA GLY A 464 -18.46 -0.45 -4.09
C GLY A 464 -19.63 -0.29 -5.05
N PHE A 465 -20.22 0.90 -5.13
CA PHE A 465 -21.25 1.21 -6.12
C PHE A 465 -21.06 2.58 -6.77
N GLU A 466 -21.64 2.73 -7.95
CA GLU A 466 -21.79 4.01 -8.63
C GLU A 466 -23.27 4.36 -8.84
N GLN A 467 -23.57 5.65 -8.89
CA GLN A 467 -24.90 6.20 -9.08
C GLN A 467 -24.79 7.47 -9.91
N GLN A 468 -25.63 7.64 -10.93
CA GLN A 468 -25.70 8.93 -11.63
C GLN A 468 -26.19 10.01 -10.66
N LEU A 469 -25.50 11.15 -10.63
CA LEU A 469 -25.89 12.30 -9.82
C LEU A 469 -26.85 13.21 -10.60
N VAL A 470 -27.79 13.80 -9.87
CA VAL A 470 -28.66 14.85 -10.40
C VAL A 470 -27.87 16.16 -10.35
N VAL A 471 -27.74 16.81 -11.51
CA VAL A 471 -26.92 18.02 -11.68
C VAL A 471 -27.74 19.14 -12.32
N ASN A 472 -27.42 20.37 -11.95
CA ASN A 472 -27.97 21.58 -12.55
C ASN A 472 -26.86 22.35 -13.27
N ILE A 473 -27.22 23.07 -14.33
CA ILE A 473 -26.34 24.04 -14.98
C ILE A 473 -26.90 25.42 -14.70
N GLU A 474 -26.17 26.24 -13.95
CA GLU A 474 -26.57 27.60 -13.59
C GLU A 474 -25.43 28.56 -13.90
N ASN A 475 -25.71 29.61 -14.68
CA ASN A 475 -24.71 30.62 -15.08
C ASN A 475 -23.42 30.04 -15.69
N GLY A 476 -23.51 28.92 -16.43
CA GLY A 476 -22.36 28.25 -17.04
C GLY A 476 -21.55 27.36 -16.09
N ASN A 477 -22.01 27.18 -14.85
CA ASN A 477 -21.38 26.29 -13.86
C ASN A 477 -22.17 24.99 -13.75
N LEU A 478 -21.47 23.89 -13.46
CA LEU A 478 -22.08 22.62 -13.08
C LEU A 478 -22.25 22.56 -11.56
N LEU A 479 -23.47 22.32 -11.11
CA LEU A 479 -23.83 22.26 -9.69
C LEU A 479 -24.37 20.87 -9.31
N ILE A 480 -23.84 20.33 -8.22
CA ILE A 480 -24.31 19.10 -7.59
C ILE A 480 -24.79 19.45 -6.19
N HIS A 481 -26.09 19.63 -6.03
CA HIS A 481 -26.71 19.92 -4.75
C HIS A 481 -26.89 18.66 -3.90
N ASN A 482 -26.99 18.87 -2.58
CA ASN A 482 -27.32 17.83 -1.61
C ASN A 482 -26.40 16.60 -1.65
N LEU A 483 -25.15 16.79 -2.09
CA LEU A 483 -24.12 15.76 -2.02
C LEU A 483 -23.81 15.46 -0.56
N LEU A 484 -23.70 14.18 -0.19
CA LEU A 484 -23.32 13.75 1.15
C LEU A 484 -21.83 13.41 1.16
N VAL A 485 -21.01 14.38 1.59
CA VAL A 485 -19.55 14.21 1.72
C VAL A 485 -19.27 13.32 2.92
N LYS A 486 -18.65 12.17 2.68
CA LYS A 486 -18.36 11.17 3.71
C LYS A 486 -17.03 11.43 4.40
N ASP A 487 -16.77 10.75 5.50
CA ASP A 487 -15.46 10.64 6.14
C ASP A 487 -14.52 9.62 5.42
N TYR A 488 -14.77 9.35 4.15
CA TYR A 488 -13.87 8.62 3.26
C TYR A 488 -14.08 9.13 1.84
N PRO A 489 -13.13 8.91 0.92
CA PRO A 489 -13.24 9.44 -0.43
C PRO A 489 -14.50 8.93 -1.12
N ILE A 490 -15.43 9.83 -1.41
CA ILE A 490 -16.38 9.63 -2.51
C ILE A 490 -15.77 10.22 -3.77
N ILE A 491 -15.99 9.59 -4.91
CA ILE A 491 -15.40 10.02 -6.18
C ILE A 491 -16.52 10.45 -7.12
N ILE A 492 -16.40 11.66 -7.67
CA ILE A 492 -17.30 12.19 -8.68
C ILE A 492 -16.57 12.11 -10.02
N ARG A 493 -17.10 11.33 -10.95
CA ARG A 493 -16.60 11.20 -12.31
C ARG A 493 -17.43 12.08 -13.24
N LEU A 494 -16.75 13.03 -13.87
CA LEU A 494 -17.28 13.89 -14.93
C LEU A 494 -16.94 13.26 -16.28
N ILE A 495 -17.98 12.88 -17.04
CA ILE A 495 -17.85 12.16 -18.32
C ILE A 495 -18.16 13.11 -19.48
N ASP A 496 -17.35 13.03 -20.54
CA ASP A 496 -17.48 13.83 -21.78
C ASP A 496 -17.56 15.34 -21.47
N ILE A 497 -16.48 15.88 -20.93
CA ILE A 497 -16.41 17.26 -20.46
C ILE A 497 -16.18 18.20 -21.64
N THR A 498 -16.98 19.26 -21.72
CA THR A 498 -16.67 20.42 -22.56
C THR A 498 -16.40 21.64 -21.69
N SER A 499 -15.31 22.35 -21.99
CA SER A 499 -15.03 23.67 -21.41
C SER A 499 -15.76 24.73 -22.23
N PHE A 500 -16.37 25.70 -21.55
CA PHE A 500 -17.04 26.82 -22.20
C PHE A 500 -16.07 27.96 -22.53
#